data_AF-A0A239HZY6-F1
#
_entry.id   AF-A0A239HZY6-F1
#
_cell.length_a   1.000
_cell.length_b   1.000
_cell.length_c   1.000
_cell.angle_alpha   90.00
_cell.angle_beta   90.00
_cell.angle_gamma   90.00
#
_symmetry.space_group_name_H-M   'P 1'
#
loop_
_entity.id
_entity.type
_entity.pdbx_description
1 polymer ?
#
loop_
_entity_poly.entity_id
_entity_poly.type
_entity_poly.pdbx_seq_one_letter_code
_entity_poly.pdbx_strand_id
1 'polypeptide(L)'
;MMEKAVAEFLREKKDDLPSLYDWAFDDHLATKEFGIAFTGKTSFDRTLELKAGLRDLVLSTRCEAEHGRIATYFIKVWGGIKRFSKVRETLELFSPHKGSPAVPSGFKPPFKLISSWSKWASIVCPDWACIYDARVAYSLNAINYLTGAAHPIFPMPEGRNTRLKMLDVTTLLLGERLLQGESSDPKSMREKHFVPEQDAYLRYLSIVRKVSKDLWGDEKHIHEVEMLLFALADGDIYQEVFDRLAKA
;
A
#
# COMPACT_ATOMS: atom_id res chain seq x y z
N MET A 1 -15.02 -7.76 -11.15
CA MET A 1 -14.13 -6.60 -11.21
C MET A 1 -13.28 -6.63 -9.96
N MET A 2 -11.98 -6.30 -10.04
CA MET A 2 -11.03 -6.51 -8.95
C MET A 2 -11.45 -5.82 -7.66
N GLU A 3 -11.98 -4.60 -7.76
CA GLU A 3 -12.51 -3.82 -6.63
C GLU A 3 -13.63 -4.54 -5.88
N LYS A 4 -14.51 -5.28 -6.57
CA LYS A 4 -15.61 -6.01 -5.93
C LYS A 4 -15.09 -7.21 -5.13
N ALA A 5 -14.15 -7.96 -5.71
CA ALA A 5 -13.49 -9.06 -5.03
C ALA A 5 -12.77 -8.59 -3.75
N VAL A 6 -12.06 -7.47 -3.83
CA VAL A 6 -11.41 -6.87 -2.66
C VAL A 6 -12.43 -6.38 -1.64
N ALA A 7 -13.48 -5.68 -2.06
CA ALA A 7 -14.52 -5.22 -1.14
C ALA A 7 -15.24 -6.39 -0.45
N GLU A 8 -15.60 -7.44 -1.17
CA GLU A 8 -16.21 -8.64 -0.60
C GLU A 8 -15.30 -9.30 0.44
N PHE A 9 -14.01 -9.47 0.12
CA PHE A 9 -13.04 -10.04 1.06
C PHE A 9 -12.88 -9.22 2.34
N LEU A 10 -12.88 -7.90 2.23
CA LEU A 10 -12.64 -6.98 3.34
C LEU A 10 -13.91 -6.67 4.16
N ARG A 11 -15.11 -6.97 3.63
CA ARG A 11 -16.38 -6.52 4.21
C ARG A 11 -16.58 -6.93 5.66
N GLU A 12 -16.28 -8.18 5.98
CA GLU A 12 -16.47 -8.73 7.33
C GLU A 12 -15.37 -8.30 8.30
N LYS A 13 -14.24 -7.80 7.78
CA LYS A 13 -13.05 -7.45 8.56
C LYS A 13 -12.94 -5.94 8.83
N LYS A 14 -13.74 -5.12 8.14
CA LYS A 14 -13.58 -3.66 8.14
C LYS A 14 -13.79 -3.02 9.51
N ASP A 15 -14.73 -3.54 10.29
CA ASP A 15 -15.09 -2.98 11.60
C ASP A 15 -14.11 -3.43 12.70
N ASP A 16 -13.33 -4.48 12.43
CA ASP A 16 -12.29 -5.01 13.32
C ASP A 16 -10.90 -4.42 13.04
N LEU A 17 -10.77 -3.50 12.07
CA LEU A 17 -9.48 -2.90 11.67
C LEU A 17 -8.63 -2.41 12.86
N PRO A 18 -9.16 -1.74 13.89
CA PRO A 18 -8.36 -1.33 15.04
C PRO A 18 -7.66 -2.48 15.79
N SER A 19 -8.26 -3.68 15.77
CA SER A 19 -7.70 -4.89 16.38
C SER A 19 -6.78 -5.67 15.44
N LEU A 20 -7.06 -5.63 14.13
CA LEU A 20 -6.29 -6.32 13.10
C LEU A 20 -4.96 -5.62 12.79
N TYR A 21 -4.92 -4.29 12.90
CA TYR A 21 -3.73 -3.51 12.57
C TYR A 21 -2.78 -3.40 13.76
N ASP A 22 -1.70 -4.16 13.71
CA ASP A 22 -0.75 -4.34 14.83
C ASP A 22 0.61 -3.64 14.63
N TRP A 23 0.76 -2.81 13.60
CA TRP A 23 2.04 -2.16 13.28
C TRP A 23 2.50 -1.18 14.37
N ALA A 24 3.34 -1.70 15.26
CA ALA A 24 3.89 -0.95 16.37
C ALA A 24 5.07 -0.06 15.94
N PHE A 25 5.22 1.08 16.62
CA PHE A 25 6.35 1.98 16.49
C PHE A 25 6.66 2.66 17.83
N ASP A 26 7.82 3.28 17.93
CA ASP A 26 8.24 4.07 19.09
C ASP A 26 7.56 5.45 19.07
N ASP A 27 6.46 5.57 19.79
CA ASP A 27 5.67 6.81 19.93
C ASP A 27 6.36 7.85 20.82
N HIS A 28 7.19 7.44 21.77
CA HIS A 28 8.06 8.33 22.53
C HIS A 28 9.07 9.03 21.63
N LEU A 29 9.68 8.31 20.69
CA LEU A 29 10.57 8.89 19.69
C LEU A 29 9.82 9.89 18.80
N ALA A 30 8.61 9.55 18.32
CA ALA A 30 7.79 10.46 17.53
C ALA A 30 7.45 11.75 18.32
N THR A 31 7.06 11.60 19.59
CA THR A 31 6.77 12.72 20.49
C THR A 31 8.00 13.61 20.67
N LYS A 32 9.17 13.01 20.91
CA LYS A 32 10.41 13.74 21.12
C LYS A 32 10.88 14.51 19.87
N GLU A 33 10.81 13.88 18.70
CA GLU A 33 11.32 14.47 17.44
C GLU A 33 10.37 15.51 16.85
N PHE A 34 9.05 15.31 17.03
CA PHE A 34 8.02 16.03 16.29
C PHE A 34 6.94 16.67 17.17
N GLY A 35 6.95 16.45 18.48
CA GLY A 35 5.95 17.01 19.40
C GLY A 35 4.54 16.44 19.21
N ILE A 36 4.41 15.27 18.56
CA ILE A 36 3.11 14.62 18.33
C ILE A 36 2.68 13.92 19.61
N ALA A 37 1.47 14.23 20.09
CA ALA A 37 0.87 13.55 21.23
C ALA A 37 0.02 12.36 20.77
N PHE A 38 0.04 11.28 21.56
CA PHE A 38 -0.70 10.07 21.29
C PHE A 38 -1.69 9.78 22.41
N THR A 39 -2.96 9.61 22.06
CA THR A 39 -4.04 9.21 22.97
C THR A 39 -4.67 7.89 22.58
N GLY A 40 -4.34 7.41 21.37
CA GLY A 40 -4.79 6.14 20.81
C GLY A 40 -4.44 4.93 21.67
N LYS A 41 -5.41 4.02 21.80
CA LYS A 41 -5.25 2.79 22.58
C LYS A 41 -4.67 1.66 21.74
N THR A 42 -4.88 1.70 20.43
CA THR A 42 -4.42 0.69 19.47
C THR A 42 -3.29 1.20 18.58
N SER A 43 -2.52 0.29 17.96
CA SER A 43 -1.52 0.66 16.94
C SER A 43 -2.17 1.36 15.74
N PHE A 44 -3.41 1.01 15.42
CA PHE A 44 -4.24 1.71 14.44
C PHE A 44 -4.43 3.18 14.79
N ASP A 45 -4.98 3.47 15.98
CA ASP A 45 -5.26 4.83 16.43
C ASP A 45 -3.97 5.68 16.43
N ARG A 46 -2.89 5.14 17.00
CA ARG A 46 -1.60 5.85 17.08
C ARG A 46 -0.99 6.09 15.71
N THR A 47 -1.22 5.19 14.75
CA THR A 47 -0.77 5.39 13.36
C THR A 47 -1.56 6.51 12.68
N LEU A 48 -2.86 6.62 12.93
CA LEU A 48 -3.66 7.75 12.44
C LEU A 48 -3.21 9.07 13.07
N GLU A 49 -2.98 9.09 14.39
CA GLU A 49 -2.44 10.26 15.11
C GLU A 49 -1.07 10.66 14.56
N LEU A 50 -0.18 9.69 14.30
CA LEU A 50 1.12 9.94 13.68
C LEU A 50 0.96 10.56 12.28
N LYS A 51 0.15 9.95 11.40
CA LYS A 51 -0.07 10.44 10.04
C LYS A 51 -0.63 11.87 10.08
N ALA A 52 -1.60 12.16 10.96
CA ALA A 52 -2.18 13.48 11.14
C ALA A 52 -1.15 14.50 11.65
N GLY A 53 -0.41 14.20 12.72
CA GLY A 53 0.59 15.11 13.26
C GLY A 53 1.72 15.41 12.27
N LEU A 54 2.19 14.42 11.52
CA LEU A 54 3.20 14.64 10.48
C LEU A 54 2.64 15.49 9.32
N ARG A 55 1.38 15.32 8.93
CA ARG A 55 0.71 16.17 7.94
C ARG A 55 0.69 17.62 8.39
N ASP A 56 0.27 17.88 9.63
CA ASP A 56 0.18 19.23 10.18
C ASP A 56 1.56 19.91 10.24
N LEU A 57 2.59 19.16 10.64
CA LEU A 57 3.97 19.66 10.61
C LEU A 57 4.44 19.98 9.21
N VAL A 58 4.17 19.12 8.23
CA VAL A 58 4.52 19.39 6.84
C VAL A 58 3.78 20.63 6.33
N LEU A 59 2.49 20.81 6.66
CA LEU A 59 1.71 21.97 6.24
C LEU A 59 2.16 23.29 6.90
N SER A 60 2.61 23.23 8.17
CA SER A 60 3.04 24.41 8.92
C SER A 60 4.41 24.97 8.50
N THR A 61 5.18 24.23 7.69
CA THR A 61 6.51 24.68 7.23
C THR A 61 6.72 24.52 5.72
N ARG A 62 7.52 25.43 5.16
CA ARG A 62 8.06 25.33 3.79
C ARG A 62 9.53 24.88 3.77
N CYS A 63 10.13 24.62 4.94
CA CYS A 63 11.52 24.22 5.06
C CYS A 63 11.74 22.80 4.50
N GLU A 64 12.51 22.68 3.42
CA GLU A 64 12.82 21.39 2.81
C GLU A 64 13.61 20.47 3.74
N ALA A 65 14.46 21.02 4.61
CA ALA A 65 15.21 20.24 5.59
C ALA A 65 14.27 19.56 6.60
N GLU A 66 13.21 20.26 7.05
CA GLU A 66 12.20 19.70 7.93
C GLU A 66 11.34 18.65 7.22
N HIS A 67 10.93 18.88 5.97
CA HIS A 67 10.26 17.84 5.17
C HIS A 67 11.15 16.62 4.99
N GLY A 68 12.46 16.81 4.80
CA GLY A 68 13.44 15.74 4.71
C GLY A 68 13.56 14.93 6.00
N ARG A 69 13.53 15.59 7.17
CA ARG A 69 13.50 14.91 8.48
C ARG A 69 12.23 14.07 8.66
N ILE A 70 11.06 14.65 8.35
CA ILE A 70 9.77 13.96 8.43
C ILE A 70 9.72 12.76 7.48
N ALA A 71 10.09 12.95 6.21
CA ALA A 71 10.12 11.87 5.22
C ALA A 71 11.10 10.76 5.64
N THR A 72 12.27 11.13 6.16
CA THR A 72 13.25 10.16 6.66
C THR A 72 12.68 9.34 7.80
N TYR A 73 12.07 9.99 8.80
CA TYR A 73 11.43 9.27 9.90
C TYR A 73 10.32 8.34 9.40
N PHE A 74 9.36 8.88 8.65
CA PHE A 74 8.18 8.11 8.24
C PHE A 74 8.54 6.93 7.32
N ILE A 75 9.50 7.11 6.41
CA ILE A 75 9.90 6.04 5.46
C ILE A 75 10.84 5.04 6.11
N LYS A 76 11.87 5.52 6.83
CA LYS A 76 12.98 4.68 7.30
C LYS A 76 12.71 4.10 8.69
N VAL A 77 12.24 4.93 9.62
CA VAL A 77 12.06 4.57 11.03
C VAL A 77 10.71 3.90 11.20
N TRP A 78 9.61 4.60 10.91
CA TRP A 78 8.26 4.03 11.01
C TRP A 78 8.00 2.97 9.93
N GLY A 79 8.33 3.27 8.66
CA GLY A 79 8.06 2.39 7.53
C GLY A 79 9.06 1.23 7.34
N GLY A 80 10.09 1.13 8.18
CA GLY A 80 11.06 0.03 8.18
C GLY A 80 12.02 -0.04 6.97
N ILE A 81 12.05 0.97 6.09
CA ILE A 81 12.90 0.98 4.89
C ILE A 81 14.33 1.46 5.24
N LYS A 82 15.07 0.62 5.95
CA LYS A 82 16.42 0.91 6.51
C LYS A 82 17.44 1.50 5.52
N ARG A 83 17.33 1.18 4.23
CA ARG A 83 18.26 1.65 3.16
C ARG A 83 17.75 2.87 2.39
N PHE A 84 16.72 3.54 2.89
CA PHE A 84 16.23 4.78 2.29
C PHE A 84 17.32 5.86 2.34
N SER A 85 17.72 6.35 1.17
CA SER A 85 18.75 7.38 0.98
C SER A 85 18.36 8.45 -0.04
N LYS A 86 17.29 8.24 -0.80
CA LYS A 86 16.83 9.13 -1.89
C LYS A 86 15.79 10.14 -1.40
N VAL A 87 16.13 10.86 -0.32
CA VAL A 87 15.21 11.82 0.33
C VAL A 87 14.79 12.91 -0.65
N ARG A 88 15.76 13.62 -1.24
CA ARG A 88 15.50 14.74 -2.15
C ARG A 88 14.63 14.35 -3.35
N GLU A 89 14.99 13.28 -4.05
CA GLU A 89 14.21 12.75 -5.19
C GLU A 89 12.76 12.43 -4.79
N THR A 90 12.55 11.91 -3.57
CA THR A 90 11.22 11.59 -3.04
C THR A 90 10.41 12.85 -2.74
N LEU A 91 11.03 13.88 -2.17
CA LEU A 91 10.38 15.16 -1.88
C LEU A 91 9.98 15.89 -3.17
N GLU A 92 10.91 15.97 -4.13
CA GLU A 92 10.72 16.66 -5.41
C GLU A 92 9.55 16.06 -6.22
N LEU A 93 9.35 14.74 -6.16
CA LEU A 93 8.26 14.05 -6.86
C LEU A 93 6.86 14.54 -6.46
N PHE A 94 6.68 15.03 -5.23
CA PHE A 94 5.36 15.44 -4.70
C PHE A 94 5.29 16.90 -4.27
N SER A 95 6.41 17.63 -4.27
CA SER A 95 6.43 19.07 -3.95
C SER A 95 5.39 19.89 -4.75
N PRO A 96 5.19 19.68 -6.07
CA PRO A 96 4.18 20.40 -6.85
C PRO A 96 2.73 20.01 -6.54
N HIS A 97 2.51 18.93 -5.79
CA HIS A 97 1.20 18.32 -5.57
C HIS A 97 0.77 18.32 -4.11
N LYS A 98 1.64 18.81 -3.21
CA LYS A 98 1.39 18.87 -1.77
C LYS A 98 0.07 19.58 -1.48
N GLY A 99 -0.81 18.90 -0.76
CA GLY A 99 -2.15 19.36 -0.40
C GLY A 99 -3.18 19.28 -1.53
N SER A 100 -2.84 18.71 -2.69
CA SER A 100 -3.80 18.52 -3.79
C SER A 100 -4.90 17.54 -3.38
N PRO A 101 -6.19 17.87 -3.61
CA PRO A 101 -7.31 16.98 -3.28
C PRO A 101 -7.51 15.86 -4.29
N ALA A 102 -6.80 15.89 -5.43
CA ALA A 102 -6.94 14.91 -6.50
C ALA A 102 -5.60 14.56 -7.15
N VAL A 103 -5.59 13.38 -7.79
CA VAL A 103 -4.47 12.90 -8.61
C VAL A 103 -4.21 13.92 -9.74
N PRO A 104 -2.97 14.40 -9.93
CA PRO A 104 -2.64 15.30 -11.02
C PRO A 104 -2.90 14.67 -12.39
N SER A 105 -3.33 15.49 -13.37
CA SER A 105 -3.46 15.03 -14.75
C SER A 105 -2.12 14.56 -15.31
N GLY A 106 -2.10 13.40 -15.97
CA GLY A 106 -0.87 12.82 -16.52
C GLY A 106 0.13 12.28 -15.49
N PHE A 107 -0.27 12.15 -14.21
CA PHE A 107 0.60 11.64 -13.15
C PHE A 107 1.09 10.21 -13.46
N LYS A 108 2.39 10.06 -13.69
CA LYS A 108 3.05 8.78 -14.01
C LYS A 108 4.33 8.62 -13.18
N PRO A 109 4.22 8.37 -11.86
CA PRO A 109 5.39 8.22 -11.02
C PRO A 109 6.16 6.93 -11.38
N PRO A 110 7.48 6.89 -11.16
CA PRO A 110 8.26 5.68 -11.41
C PRO A 110 7.87 4.57 -10.43
N PHE A 111 7.76 3.33 -10.91
CA PHE A 111 7.56 2.18 -10.02
C PHE A 111 8.76 1.93 -9.09
N LYS A 112 9.96 2.30 -9.55
CA LYS A 112 11.19 2.25 -8.74
C LYS A 112 11.00 3.07 -7.45
N LEU A 113 11.30 2.45 -6.31
CA LEU A 113 11.15 3.02 -4.96
C LEU A 113 9.70 3.35 -4.54
N ILE A 114 8.69 2.76 -5.17
CA ILE A 114 7.27 2.98 -4.83
C ILE A 114 6.92 2.80 -3.36
N SER A 115 7.48 1.78 -2.70
CA SER A 115 7.27 1.57 -1.25
C SER A 115 7.72 2.74 -0.38
N SER A 116 8.69 3.54 -0.85
CA SER A 116 9.22 4.71 -0.16
C SER A 116 8.44 5.97 -0.55
N TRP A 117 8.31 6.25 -1.84
CA TRP A 117 7.69 7.51 -2.25
C TRP A 117 6.17 7.52 -2.02
N SER A 118 5.48 6.37 -2.04
CA SER A 118 4.05 6.31 -1.72
C SER A 118 3.77 6.58 -0.24
N LYS A 119 4.70 6.25 0.65
CA LYS A 119 4.64 6.66 2.07
C LYS A 119 4.69 8.18 2.20
N TRP A 120 5.64 8.82 1.52
CA TRP A 120 5.67 10.28 1.49
C TRP A 120 4.40 10.88 0.89
N ALA A 121 3.93 10.34 -0.24
CA ALA A 121 2.70 10.75 -0.90
C ALA A 121 1.49 10.68 0.06
N SER A 122 1.38 9.62 0.87
CA SER A 122 0.28 9.45 1.85
C SER A 122 0.27 10.49 2.98
N ILE A 123 1.41 11.17 3.20
CA ILE A 123 1.52 12.32 4.11
C ILE A 123 1.17 13.60 3.36
N VAL A 124 1.73 13.87 2.19
CA VAL A 124 1.57 15.19 1.55
C VAL A 124 0.33 15.32 0.66
N CYS A 125 -0.29 14.21 0.25
CA CYS A 125 -1.47 14.17 -0.62
C CYS A 125 -2.52 13.18 -0.07
N PRO A 126 -2.95 13.33 1.20
CA PRO A 126 -3.72 12.28 1.89
C PRO A 126 -5.10 12.02 1.29
N ASP A 127 -5.68 12.97 0.55
CA ASP A 127 -7.02 12.83 -0.02
C ASP A 127 -7.11 11.80 -1.15
N TRP A 128 -5.97 11.43 -1.74
CA TRP A 128 -5.93 10.49 -2.86
C TRP A 128 -4.75 9.53 -2.86
N ALA A 129 -3.69 9.78 -2.07
CA ALA A 129 -2.52 8.94 -2.02
C ALA A 129 -2.53 8.06 -0.77
N CYS A 130 -2.28 6.77 -0.94
CA CYS A 130 -2.06 5.81 0.13
C CYS A 130 -0.84 4.94 -0.18
N ILE A 131 -0.36 4.22 0.84
CA ILE A 131 0.89 3.46 0.73
C ILE A 131 0.72 2.30 -0.25
N TYR A 132 1.71 2.10 -1.12
CA TYR A 132 1.81 0.92 -1.96
C TYR A 132 3.13 0.22 -1.65
N ASP A 133 3.07 -0.82 -0.82
CA ASP A 133 4.20 -1.65 -0.47
C ASP A 133 3.98 -3.12 -0.83
N ALA A 134 4.94 -3.97 -0.47
CA ALA A 134 4.90 -5.39 -0.82
C ALA A 134 3.71 -6.13 -0.22
N ARG A 135 3.22 -5.76 0.99
CA ARG A 135 2.07 -6.40 1.62
C ARG A 135 0.78 -6.00 0.91
N VAL A 136 0.61 -4.72 0.62
CA VAL A 136 -0.56 -4.23 -0.12
C VAL A 136 -0.63 -4.88 -1.52
N ALA A 137 0.49 -4.89 -2.25
CA ALA A 137 0.55 -5.51 -3.57
C ALA A 137 0.31 -7.04 -3.51
N TYR A 138 0.87 -7.71 -2.50
CA TYR A 138 0.60 -9.13 -2.25
C TYR A 138 -0.89 -9.38 -2.03
N SER A 139 -1.54 -8.62 -1.15
CA SER A 139 -2.96 -8.78 -0.83
C SER A 139 -3.87 -8.63 -2.04
N LEU A 140 -3.61 -7.67 -2.92
CA LEU A 140 -4.32 -7.55 -4.19
C LEU A 140 -4.15 -8.81 -5.04
N ASN A 141 -2.92 -9.26 -5.24
CA ASN A 141 -2.67 -10.45 -6.05
C ASN A 141 -3.26 -11.73 -5.42
N ALA A 142 -3.19 -11.86 -4.11
CA ALA A 142 -3.73 -13.00 -3.37
C ALA A 142 -5.26 -13.06 -3.44
N ILE A 143 -5.95 -11.93 -3.25
CA ILE A 143 -7.41 -11.86 -3.43
C ILE A 143 -7.79 -12.17 -4.88
N ASN A 144 -7.03 -11.67 -5.86
CA ASN A 144 -7.23 -12.04 -7.27
C ASN A 144 -7.09 -13.55 -7.47
N TYR A 145 -6.06 -14.18 -6.89
CA TYR A 145 -5.89 -15.63 -6.95
C TYR A 145 -7.09 -16.34 -6.33
N LEU A 146 -7.46 -16.01 -5.09
CA LEU A 146 -8.57 -16.59 -4.34
C LEU A 146 -9.91 -16.50 -5.09
N THR A 147 -10.09 -15.47 -5.92
CA THR A 147 -11.31 -15.24 -6.71
C THR A 147 -11.23 -15.74 -8.16
N GLY A 148 -10.23 -16.58 -8.48
CA GLY A 148 -10.15 -17.31 -9.75
C GLY A 148 -9.18 -16.71 -10.78
N ALA A 149 -8.25 -15.86 -10.34
CA ALA A 149 -7.15 -15.32 -11.16
C ALA A 149 -7.58 -14.57 -12.43
N ALA A 150 -8.77 -13.95 -12.41
CA ALA A 150 -9.35 -13.31 -13.59
C ALA A 150 -8.75 -11.93 -13.92
N HIS A 151 -7.91 -11.36 -13.04
CA HIS A 151 -7.39 -10.00 -13.19
C HIS A 151 -5.87 -9.96 -13.45
N PRO A 152 -5.36 -8.91 -14.12
CA PRO A 152 -3.93 -8.70 -14.29
C PRO A 152 -3.17 -8.65 -12.96
N ILE A 153 -1.94 -9.16 -12.95
CA ILE A 153 -1.09 -9.23 -11.78
C ILE A 153 -0.49 -7.86 -11.49
N PHE A 154 -0.66 -7.36 -10.27
CA PHE A 154 -0.01 -6.13 -9.83
C PHE A 154 1.48 -6.36 -9.60
N PRO A 155 2.37 -5.51 -10.12
CA PRO A 155 3.80 -5.64 -9.85
C PRO A 155 4.05 -5.40 -8.36
N MET A 156 4.79 -6.30 -7.72
CA MET A 156 5.11 -6.23 -6.30
C MET A 156 6.50 -5.60 -6.12
N PRO A 157 6.63 -4.54 -5.30
CA PRO A 157 7.94 -4.03 -4.93
C PRO A 157 8.64 -5.03 -4.00
N GLU A 158 9.97 -4.91 -3.87
CA GLU A 158 10.73 -5.80 -3.00
C GLU A 158 10.24 -5.75 -1.54
N GLY A 159 9.81 -6.91 -1.05
CA GLY A 159 9.39 -7.11 0.34
C GLY A 159 10.45 -7.79 1.19
N ARG A 160 10.35 -7.61 2.51
CA ARG A 160 11.18 -8.32 3.50
C ARG A 160 10.43 -9.38 4.27
N ASN A 161 9.10 -9.44 4.14
CA ASN A 161 8.28 -10.43 4.82
C ASN A 161 8.63 -11.82 4.27
N THR A 162 9.25 -12.66 5.11
CA THR A 162 9.71 -14.00 4.73
C THR A 162 8.55 -14.95 4.50
N ARG A 163 7.46 -14.80 5.27
CA ARG A 163 6.24 -15.59 5.10
C ARG A 163 5.65 -15.39 3.71
N LEU A 164 5.49 -14.15 3.28
CA LEU A 164 4.99 -13.83 1.93
C LEU A 164 5.91 -14.32 0.80
N LYS A 165 7.22 -14.48 1.06
CA LYS A 165 8.15 -15.05 0.08
C LYS A 165 8.02 -16.56 -0.09
N MET A 166 7.46 -17.26 0.89
CA MET A 166 7.26 -18.71 0.80
C MET A 166 6.15 -19.08 -0.19
N LEU A 167 5.11 -18.25 -0.29
CA LEU A 167 4.03 -18.43 -1.26
C LEU A 167 4.10 -17.31 -2.30
N ASP A 168 4.81 -17.57 -3.41
CA ASP A 168 4.84 -16.64 -4.53
C ASP A 168 3.49 -16.65 -5.27
N VAL A 169 2.62 -15.73 -4.87
CA VAL A 169 1.28 -15.58 -5.46
C VAL A 169 1.32 -15.24 -6.96
N THR A 170 2.43 -14.69 -7.46
CA THR A 170 2.60 -14.45 -8.90
C THR A 170 2.64 -15.77 -9.65
N THR A 171 3.40 -16.74 -9.14
CA THR A 171 3.47 -18.08 -9.73
C THR A 171 2.12 -18.78 -9.69
N LEU A 172 1.39 -18.66 -8.58
CA LEU A 172 0.04 -19.23 -8.45
C LEU A 172 -0.92 -18.65 -9.49
N LEU A 173 -0.95 -17.33 -9.63
CA LEU A 173 -1.77 -16.64 -10.63
C LEU A 173 -1.41 -17.05 -12.06
N LEU A 174 -0.12 -17.17 -12.37
CA LEU A 174 0.32 -17.62 -13.69
C LEU A 174 -0.07 -19.08 -13.94
N GLY A 175 0.02 -19.94 -12.93
CA GLY A 175 -0.40 -21.35 -13.04
C GLY A 175 -1.86 -21.52 -13.45
N GLU A 176 -2.75 -20.63 -12.98
CA GLU A 176 -4.18 -20.63 -13.32
C GLU A 176 -4.47 -20.01 -14.71
N ARG A 177 -3.56 -19.16 -15.22
CA ARG A 177 -3.82 -18.31 -16.41
C ARG A 177 -3.07 -18.74 -17.66
N LEU A 178 -1.97 -19.47 -17.51
CA LEU A 178 -1.13 -19.90 -18.61
C LEU A 178 -1.89 -20.86 -19.52
N LEU A 179 -1.90 -20.54 -20.82
CA LEU A 179 -2.49 -21.41 -21.84
C LEU A 179 -1.41 -22.27 -22.51
N GLN A 180 -1.82 -23.44 -23.00
CA GLN A 180 -0.92 -24.29 -23.78
C GLN A 180 -0.42 -23.56 -25.03
N GLY A 181 0.90 -23.60 -25.27
CA GLY A 181 1.54 -22.93 -26.42
C GLY A 181 1.79 -21.43 -26.24
N GLU A 182 1.51 -20.89 -25.06
CA GLU A 182 1.86 -19.52 -24.71
C GLU A 182 3.38 -19.34 -24.61
N SER A 183 3.87 -18.15 -25.02
CA SER A 183 5.29 -17.81 -24.96
C SER A 183 5.82 -17.80 -23.53
N SER A 184 6.95 -18.45 -23.29
CA SER A 184 7.69 -18.36 -22.03
C SER A 184 8.61 -17.14 -21.94
N ASP A 185 8.65 -16.30 -22.98
CA ASP A 185 9.45 -15.07 -22.99
C ASP A 185 8.96 -14.10 -21.89
N PRO A 186 9.85 -13.65 -20.96
CA PRO A 186 9.47 -12.80 -19.85
C PRO A 186 8.81 -11.48 -20.25
N LYS A 187 9.20 -10.89 -21.40
CA LYS A 187 8.62 -9.62 -21.86
C LYS A 187 7.18 -9.84 -22.32
N SER A 188 6.95 -10.86 -23.14
CA SER A 188 5.61 -11.27 -23.60
C SER A 188 4.69 -11.60 -22.42
N MET A 189 5.21 -12.33 -21.42
CA MET A 189 4.49 -12.66 -20.19
C MET A 189 4.09 -11.42 -19.39
N ARG A 190 5.00 -10.45 -19.24
CA ARG A 190 4.72 -9.18 -18.56
C ARG A 190 3.65 -8.38 -19.29
N GLU A 191 3.75 -8.25 -20.61
CA GLU A 191 2.80 -7.50 -21.42
C GLU A 191 1.37 -8.07 -21.35
N LYS A 192 1.25 -9.40 -21.29
CA LYS A 192 -0.07 -10.07 -21.29
C LYS A 192 -0.70 -10.23 -19.91
N HIS A 193 0.09 -10.55 -18.89
CA HIS A 193 -0.47 -10.96 -17.58
C HIS A 193 -0.41 -9.89 -16.51
N PHE A 194 0.47 -8.89 -16.64
CA PHE A 194 0.75 -7.93 -15.58
C PHE A 194 0.16 -6.55 -15.87
N VAL A 195 -0.15 -5.83 -14.80
CA VAL A 195 -0.36 -4.38 -14.88
C VAL A 195 0.98 -3.73 -15.23
N PRO A 196 1.05 -2.85 -16.25
CA PRO A 196 2.26 -2.09 -16.53
C PRO A 196 2.72 -1.30 -15.30
N GLU A 197 4.02 -1.33 -14.99
CA GLU A 197 4.59 -0.69 -13.80
C GLU A 197 4.22 0.80 -13.67
N GLN A 198 4.20 1.53 -14.79
CA GLN A 198 3.82 2.95 -14.85
C GLN A 198 2.34 3.23 -14.53
N ASP A 199 1.47 2.22 -14.66
CA ASP A 199 0.04 2.33 -14.39
C ASP A 199 -0.33 1.76 -13.00
N ALA A 200 0.54 0.95 -12.41
CA ALA A 200 0.24 0.13 -11.24
C ALA A 200 -0.32 0.96 -10.07
N TYR A 201 0.34 2.08 -9.75
CA TYR A 201 -0.09 2.92 -8.64
C TYR A 201 -1.45 3.58 -8.90
N LEU A 202 -1.69 4.12 -10.10
CA LEU A 202 -2.98 4.74 -10.41
C LEU A 202 -4.14 3.74 -10.41
N ARG A 203 -3.90 2.53 -10.94
CA ARG A 203 -4.91 1.45 -10.89
C ARG A 203 -5.18 1.02 -9.45
N TYR A 204 -4.14 0.92 -8.62
CA TYR A 204 -4.28 0.67 -7.19
C TYR A 204 -5.13 1.74 -6.51
N LEU A 205 -4.81 3.02 -6.70
CA LEU A 205 -5.57 4.13 -6.12
C LEU A 205 -7.05 4.10 -6.56
N SER A 206 -7.32 3.74 -7.81
CA SER A 206 -8.68 3.56 -8.29
C SER A 206 -9.41 2.41 -7.58
N ILE A 207 -8.74 1.28 -7.35
CA ILE A 207 -9.30 0.13 -6.62
C ILE A 207 -9.65 0.55 -5.19
N VAL A 208 -8.71 1.12 -4.43
CA VAL A 208 -8.96 1.47 -3.02
C VAL A 208 -10.06 2.52 -2.86
N ARG A 209 -10.18 3.48 -3.78
CA ARG A 209 -11.30 4.45 -3.76
C ARG A 209 -12.65 3.77 -3.97
N LYS A 210 -12.74 2.85 -4.94
CA LYS A 210 -13.97 2.09 -5.19
C LYS A 210 -14.31 1.16 -4.03
N VAL A 211 -13.31 0.48 -3.46
CA VAL A 211 -13.49 -0.36 -2.26
C VAL A 211 -13.95 0.48 -1.08
N SER A 212 -13.36 1.66 -0.86
CA SER A 212 -13.80 2.61 0.17
C SER A 212 -15.30 2.92 0.00
N LYS A 213 -15.70 3.27 -1.23
CA LYS A 213 -17.09 3.59 -1.55
C LYS A 213 -18.03 2.40 -1.32
N ASP A 214 -17.62 1.20 -1.68
CA ASP A 214 -18.41 -0.02 -1.51
C ASP A 214 -18.58 -0.43 -0.04
N LEU A 215 -17.58 -0.14 0.81
CA LEU A 215 -17.56 -0.57 2.21
C LEU A 215 -18.11 0.46 3.20
N TRP A 216 -17.91 1.75 2.94
CA TRP A 216 -18.32 2.85 3.82
C TRP A 216 -19.30 3.84 3.18
N GLY A 217 -19.62 3.69 1.88
CA GLY A 217 -20.53 4.58 1.17
C GLY A 217 -19.87 5.86 0.63
N ASP A 218 -18.59 6.10 0.93
CA ASP A 218 -17.82 7.22 0.39
C ASP A 218 -16.35 6.87 0.11
N GLU A 219 -15.63 7.78 -0.56
CA GLU A 219 -14.24 7.56 -1.01
C GLU A 219 -13.18 8.07 -0.01
N LYS A 220 -13.55 8.38 1.24
CA LYS A 220 -12.64 8.99 2.23
C LYS A 220 -11.84 7.97 3.04
N HIS A 221 -12.21 6.69 2.99
CA HIS A 221 -11.61 5.61 3.78
C HIS A 221 -10.49 4.87 3.05
N ILE A 222 -9.78 5.53 2.13
CA ILE A 222 -8.70 4.89 1.34
C ILE A 222 -7.51 4.44 2.20
N HIS A 223 -7.27 5.10 3.34
CA HIS A 223 -6.20 4.72 4.26
C HIS A 223 -6.60 3.47 5.06
N GLU A 224 -7.86 3.35 5.43
CA GLU A 224 -8.41 2.19 6.10
C GLU A 224 -8.42 0.96 5.19
N VAL A 225 -8.74 1.13 3.90
CA VAL A 225 -8.59 0.06 2.91
C VAL A 225 -7.12 -0.38 2.78
N GLU A 226 -6.20 0.57 2.67
CA GLU A 226 -4.75 0.29 2.62
C GLU A 226 -4.29 -0.47 3.86
N MET A 227 -4.69 -0.01 5.05
CA MET A 227 -4.32 -0.60 6.33
C MET A 227 -4.92 -2.00 6.51
N LEU A 228 -6.14 -2.27 6.05
CA LEU A 228 -6.73 -3.61 6.01
C LEU A 228 -5.93 -4.55 5.10
N LEU A 229 -5.67 -4.13 3.86
CA LEU A 229 -4.88 -4.94 2.91
C LEU A 229 -3.50 -5.24 3.48
N PHE A 230 -2.88 -4.28 4.14
CA PHE A 230 -1.60 -4.44 4.80
C PHE A 230 -1.65 -5.39 5.98
N ALA A 231 -2.61 -5.23 6.90
CA ALA A 231 -2.71 -6.00 8.14
C ALA A 231 -3.02 -7.48 7.88
N LEU A 232 -3.85 -7.76 6.88
CA LEU A 232 -4.28 -9.11 6.58
C LEU A 232 -3.28 -9.89 5.72
N ALA A 233 -2.29 -9.22 5.13
CA ALA A 233 -1.42 -9.77 4.10
C ALA A 233 -0.72 -11.07 4.53
N ASP A 234 -0.07 -11.07 5.70
CA ASP A 234 0.67 -12.20 6.26
C ASP A 234 -0.06 -12.95 7.38
N GLY A 235 -1.35 -12.64 7.56
CA GLY A 235 -2.30 -13.35 8.42
C GLY A 235 -3.37 -14.04 7.57
N ASP A 236 -4.61 -13.54 7.65
CA ASP A 236 -5.79 -14.15 7.03
C ASP A 236 -5.64 -14.38 5.52
N ILE A 237 -5.16 -13.38 4.75
CA ILE A 237 -5.02 -13.52 3.30
C ILE A 237 -4.04 -14.65 2.96
N TYR A 238 -2.89 -14.67 3.66
CA TYR A 238 -1.90 -15.73 3.47
C TYR A 238 -2.49 -17.11 3.81
N GLN A 239 -3.23 -17.20 4.92
CA GLN A 239 -3.84 -18.45 5.37
C GLN A 239 -4.89 -18.96 4.38
N GLU A 240 -5.76 -18.09 3.87
CA GLU A 240 -6.77 -18.47 2.88
C GLU A 240 -6.13 -18.95 1.57
N VAL A 241 -5.02 -18.33 1.12
CA VAL A 241 -4.26 -18.82 -0.04
C VAL A 241 -3.69 -20.21 0.24
N PHE A 242 -3.11 -20.41 1.42
CA PHE A 242 -2.56 -21.71 1.81
C PHE A 242 -3.64 -22.79 1.87
N ASP A 243 -4.80 -22.49 2.46
CA ASP A 243 -5.93 -23.41 2.59
C ASP A 243 -6.52 -23.79 1.23
N ARG A 244 -6.55 -22.85 0.27
CA ARG A 244 -6.95 -23.15 -1.11
C ARG A 244 -5.98 -24.13 -1.76
N LEU A 245 -4.68 -23.92 -1.61
CA LEU A 245 -3.66 -24.83 -2.19
C LEU A 245 -3.74 -26.22 -1.57
N ALA A 246 -4.02 -26.32 -0.27
CA ALA A 246 -4.16 -27.61 0.40
C ALA A 246 -5.40 -28.42 -0.05
N LYS A 247 -6.36 -27.78 -0.73
CA LYS A 247 -7.59 -28.40 -1.25
C LYS A 247 -7.51 -28.75 -2.75
N ALA A 248 -6.50 -28.24 -3.45
CA ALA A 248 -6.28 -28.46 -4.89
C ALA A 248 -5.48 -29.74 -5.13
#